data_AF-A0A925IJ90-F1
#
_entry.id   AF-A0A925IJ90-F1
#
_cell.length_a   1.000
_cell.length_b   1.000
_cell.length_c   1.000
_cell.angle_alpha   90.00
_cell.angle_beta   90.00
_cell.angle_gamma   90.00
#
_symmetry.space_group_name_H-M   'P 1'
#
loop_
_entity.id
_entity.type
_entity.pdbx_description
1 polymer ?
#
loop_
_entity_poly.entity_id
_entity_poly.type
_entity_poly.pdbx_seq_one_letter_code
_entity_poly.pdbx_strand_id
1 'polypeptide(L)' 'HGYGMEEEAIKVIKKGPKWEPAVQNGRQVKAYRKQPITFQVTGE' A
#
# COMPACT_ATOMS: atom_id res chain seq x y z
N HIS A 1 17.91 6.37 -9.03
CA HIS A 1 16.65 5.67 -9.36
C HIS A 1 16.59 4.38 -8.56
N GLY A 2 15.48 4.12 -7.84
CA GLY A 2 15.37 3.16 -6.73
C GLY A 2 15.48 1.66 -7.05
N TYR A 3 16.31 1.26 -8.01
CA TYR A 3 16.65 -0.15 -8.31
C TYR A 3 15.45 -1.12 -8.44
N GLY A 4 14.28 -0.66 -8.88
CA GLY A 4 13.07 -1.49 -9.02
C GLY A 4 12.17 -1.58 -7.78
N MET A 5 12.55 -0.96 -6.65
CA MET A 5 11.79 -1.04 -5.40
C MET A 5 10.46 -0.27 -5.45
N GLU A 6 10.40 0.80 -6.24
CA GLU A 6 9.21 1.63 -6.42
C GLU A 6 8.12 0.86 -7.16
N GLU A 7 8.50 0.16 -8.24
CA GLU A 7 7.61 -0.69 -9.03
C GLU A 7 7.07 -1.85 -8.21
N GLU A 8 7.91 -2.49 -7.39
CA GLU A 8 7.48 -3.61 -6.55
C GLU A 8 6.56 -3.12 -5.41
N ALA A 9 6.82 -1.96 -4.82
CA ALA A 9 5.92 -1.34 -3.84
C ALA A 9 4.51 -1.11 -4.43
N ILE A 10 4.42 -0.56 -5.65
CA ILE A 10 3.14 -0.35 -6.34
C ILE A 10 2.45 -1.69 -6.61
N LYS A 11 3.22 -2.70 -7.06
CA LYS A 11 2.69 -4.03 -7.38
C LYS A 11 2.13 -4.74 -6.15
N VAL A 12 2.80 -4.66 -5.00
CA VAL A 12 2.31 -5.24 -3.75
C VAL A 12 0.99 -4.59 -3.32
N ILE A 13 0.88 -3.25 -3.37
CA ILE A 13 -0.37 -2.55 -3.03
C ILE A 13 -1.52 -2.97 -3.95
N LYS A 14 -1.26 -3.15 -5.25
CA LYS A 14 -2.27 -3.62 -6.23
C LYS A 14 -2.68 -5.08 -6.05
N LYS A 15 -1.74 -5.93 -5.63
CA LYS A 15 -1.98 -7.36 -5.35
C LYS A 15 -2.59 -7.62 -3.97
N GLY A 16 -2.63 -6.61 -3.11
CA GLY A 16 -3.21 -6.69 -1.79
C GLY A 16 -4.71 -7.00 -1.78
N PRO A 17 -5.30 -7.17 -0.59
CA PRO A 17 -6.73 -7.37 -0.46
C PRO A 17 -7.52 -6.17 -0.99
N LYS A 18 -8.81 -6.36 -1.25
CA LYS A 18 -9.72 -5.23 -1.53
C LYS A 18 -9.71 -4.30 -0.31
N TRP A 19 -9.45 -3.02 -0.56
CA TRP A 19 -9.42 -2.03 0.50
C TRP A 19 -10.84 -1.71 0.95
N GLU A 20 -11.10 -1.85 2.24
CA GLU A 20 -12.35 -1.39 2.83
C GLU A 20 -12.33 0.15 2.91
N PRO A 21 -13.32 0.84 2.33
CA PRO A 21 -13.39 2.28 2.38
C PRO A 21 -13.68 2.76 3.80
N ALA A 22 -13.25 3.96 4.13
CA ALA A 22 -13.59 4.57 5.40
C ALA A 22 -15.10 4.85 5.48
N VAL A 23 -15.67 4.72 6.67
CA VAL A 23 -17.08 5.02 6.93
C VAL A 23 -17.18 6.29 7.77
N GLN A 24 -17.95 7.26 7.28
CA GLN A 24 -18.32 8.47 8.03
C GLN A 24 -19.84 8.60 8.03
N ASN A 25 -20.45 8.68 9.21
CA ASN A 25 -21.92 8.79 9.37
C ASN A 25 -22.70 7.72 8.59
N GLY A 26 -22.21 6.48 8.58
CA GLY A 26 -22.83 5.37 7.85
C GLY A 26 -22.63 5.38 6.33
N ARG A 27 -21.84 6.32 5.79
CA ARG A 27 -21.55 6.41 4.35
C ARG A 27 -20.08 6.10 4.07
N GLN A 28 -19.84 5.36 2.97
CA GLN A 28 -18.49 5.08 2.48
C GLN A 28 -17.91 6.36 1.86
N VAL A 29 -16.70 6.74 2.29
CA VAL A 29 -16.01 7.95 1.84
C VAL A 29 -14.59 7.63 1.37
N LYS A 30 -14.06 8.49 0.49
CA LYS A 30 -12.65 8.44 0.12
C LYS A 30 -11.81 8.91 1.31
N ALA A 31 -10.79 8.12 1.66
CA ALA A 31 -9.84 8.47 2.70
C ALA A 31 -8.41 8.29 2.20
N TYR A 32 -7.54 9.22 2.59
CA TYR A 32 -6.11 9.15 2.31
C TYR A 32 -5.39 8.51 3.50
N ARG A 33 -4.59 7.48 3.23
CA ARG A 33 -3.69 6.88 4.21
C ARG A 33 -2.29 6.74 3.61
N LYS A 34 -1.29 6.90 4.47
CA LYS A 34 0.10 6.55 4.16
C LYS A 34 0.35 5.14 4.68
N GLN A 35 0.61 4.20 3.77
CA GLN A 35 0.97 2.84 4.13
C GLN A 35 2.50 2.73 4.09
N PRO A 36 3.19 2.59 5.25
CA PRO A 36 4.61 2.30 5.24
C PRO A 36 4.86 0.90 4.67
N ILE A 37 5.86 0.79 3.79
CA ILE A 37 6.38 -0.46 3.24
C ILE A 37 7.84 -0.55 3.64
N THR A 38 8.20 -1.62 4.34
CA THR A 38 9.58 -1.89 4.77
C THR A 38 10.09 -3.08 3.97
N PHE A 39 11.18 -2.87 3.25
CA PHE A 39 11.89 -3.95 2.57
C PHE A 39 12.94 -4.51 3.53
N GLN A 40 12.85 -5.81 3.83
CA GLN A 40 13.92 -6.51 4.53
C GLN A 40 14.77 -7.23 3.48
N VAL A 41 15.98 -6.72 3.26
CA VAL A 41 16.97 -7.36 2.39
C VAL A 41 17.87 -8.21 3.27
N THR A 42 17.77 -9.52 3.15
CA THR A 42 18.74 -10.43 3.73
C THR A 42 19.91 -10.55 2.76
N GLY A 43 21.10 -10.13 3.18
CA GLY A 43 22.32 -10.48 2.48
C GLY A 43 22.67 -11.94 2.74
N GLU A 44 23.26 -12.59 1.74
CA GLU A 44 24.12 -13.77 1.98
C GLU A 44 25.48 -13.30 2.49
#